data_AF-A0A534WVD2-F1
#
_entry.id   AF-A0A534WVD2-F1
#
_cell.length_a   1.000
_cell.length_b   1.000
_cell.length_c   1.000
_cell.angle_alpha   90.00
_cell.angle_beta   90.00
_cell.angle_gamma   90.00
#
_symmetry.space_group_name_H-M   'P 1'
#
loop_
_entity.id
_entity.type
_entity.pdbx_description
1 polymer ?
#
loop_
_entity_poly.entity_id
_entity_poly.type
_entity_poly.pdbx_seq_one_letter_code
_entity_poly.pdbx_strand_id
1 'polypeptide(L)'
;MNEVRVGELEAAIADMGALLVRAEKYRRGTDSEGAALRREALALGDAARRLHRHDALDESTAERMLAAVAALTERIRALLAAIRHDPDYRTAVAAHAAGDQRTLTRLLPAIFDGLDPVAPPPALFRAVTWRHRGRVRPATDVAAEVLRTREEGLVAEGDDPSPGVDPELGAVLFRDTPPADDPVVLRLLASALPVPTYRLADTGDYLAYSPRLRAPFDVLLAADLPAVETDATPFDWPRYRHELTAALGAAGVPVETIRGAGDPQ
;
A
#
# COMPACT_ATOMS: atom_id res chain seq x y z
N MET A 1 16.85 36.67 -7.78
CA MET A 1 16.06 35.55 -8.35
C MET A 1 14.66 35.64 -7.76
N ASN A 2 13.61 35.55 -8.58
CA ASN A 2 12.24 35.58 -8.08
C ASN A 2 11.98 34.28 -7.29
N GLU A 3 11.77 34.35 -5.98
CA GLU A 3 11.49 33.18 -5.12
C GLU A 3 10.36 32.32 -5.68
N VAL A 4 9.43 32.94 -6.41
CA VAL A 4 8.34 32.27 -7.13
C VAL A 4 8.86 31.24 -8.14
N ARG A 5 9.90 31.57 -8.93
CA ARG A 5 10.43 30.66 -9.97
C ARG A 5 11.18 29.46 -9.39
N VAL A 6 11.81 29.63 -8.22
CA VAL A 6 12.44 28.52 -7.50
C VAL A 6 11.37 27.58 -6.99
N GLY A 7 10.34 28.10 -6.33
CA GLY A 7 9.22 27.31 -5.83
C GLY A 7 8.48 26.56 -6.95
N GLU A 8 8.28 27.20 -8.12
CA GLU A 8 7.71 26.54 -9.30
C GLU A 8 8.55 25.36 -9.79
N LEU A 9 9.89 25.53 -9.87
CA LEU A 9 10.79 24.46 -10.30
C LEU A 9 10.83 23.31 -9.30
N GLU A 10 10.85 23.60 -8.01
CA GLU A 10 10.81 22.60 -6.93
C GLU A 10 9.51 21.77 -6.99
N ALA A 11 8.36 22.44 -7.12
CA ALA A 11 7.07 21.78 -7.27
C ALA A 11 7.03 20.90 -8.53
N ALA A 12 7.48 21.42 -9.67
CA ALA A 12 7.48 20.68 -10.93
C ALA A 12 8.39 19.42 -10.87
N ILE A 13 9.55 19.52 -10.22
CA ILE A 13 10.46 18.37 -10.02
C ILE A 13 9.82 17.34 -9.06
N ALA A 14 9.15 17.80 -8.01
CA ALA A 14 8.45 16.92 -7.07
C ALA A 14 7.31 16.15 -7.76
N ASP A 15 6.48 16.84 -8.55
CA ASP A 15 5.39 16.24 -9.31
C ASP A 15 5.88 15.21 -10.34
N MET A 16 6.95 15.54 -11.07
CA MET A 16 7.61 14.62 -11.98
C MET A 16 8.15 13.39 -11.23
N GLY A 17 8.77 13.59 -10.06
CA GLY A 17 9.27 12.51 -9.22
C GLY A 17 8.17 11.57 -8.75
N ALA A 18 7.01 12.10 -8.34
CA ALA A 18 5.85 11.30 -7.96
C ALA A 18 5.32 10.44 -9.11
N LEU A 19 5.28 10.99 -10.33
CA LEU A 19 4.90 10.23 -11.53
C LEU A 19 5.91 9.13 -11.87
N LEU A 20 7.19 9.38 -11.66
CA LEU A 20 8.24 8.38 -11.88
C LEU A 20 8.10 7.21 -10.90
N VAL A 21 7.92 7.48 -9.61
CA VAL A 21 7.67 6.44 -8.58
C VAL A 21 6.45 5.59 -8.97
N ARG A 22 5.38 6.23 -9.45
CA ARG A 22 4.20 5.52 -9.97
C ARG A 22 4.52 4.64 -11.18
N ALA A 23 5.42 5.04 -12.08
CA ALA A 23 5.81 4.23 -13.22
C ALA A 23 6.66 3.02 -12.78
N GLU A 24 7.56 3.21 -11.81
CA GLU A 24 8.52 2.18 -11.35
C GLU A 24 7.85 0.94 -10.73
N LYS A 25 6.60 1.00 -10.27
CA LYS A 25 5.89 -0.22 -9.82
C LYS A 25 5.55 -1.19 -10.96
N TYR A 26 5.58 -0.73 -12.21
CA TYR A 26 5.32 -1.53 -13.38
C TYR A 26 6.61 -2.04 -14.00
N ARG A 27 6.63 -3.28 -14.51
CA ARG A 27 7.80 -3.84 -15.21
C ARG A 27 8.26 -2.96 -16.38
N ARG A 28 7.31 -2.38 -17.11
CA ARG A 28 7.61 -1.45 -18.20
C ARG A 28 8.21 -0.12 -17.72
N GLY A 29 7.95 0.28 -16.47
CA GLY A 29 8.62 1.42 -15.85
C GLY A 29 10.04 1.13 -15.37
N THR A 30 10.42 -0.14 -15.26
CA THR A 30 11.78 -0.57 -14.88
C THR A 30 12.58 -1.18 -16.03
N ASP A 31 12.00 -1.22 -17.24
CA ASP A 31 12.70 -1.61 -18.46
C ASP A 31 13.74 -0.55 -18.91
N SER A 32 14.36 -0.76 -20.07
CA SER A 32 15.37 0.18 -20.59
C SER A 32 14.86 1.60 -20.84
N GLU A 33 13.60 1.75 -21.26
CA GLU A 33 12.98 3.06 -21.50
C GLU A 33 12.66 3.74 -20.16
N GLY A 34 12.02 3.02 -19.24
CA GLY A 34 11.75 3.50 -17.89
C GLY A 34 13.03 3.88 -17.11
N ALA A 35 14.06 3.05 -17.19
CA ALA A 35 15.37 3.32 -16.60
C ALA A 35 16.08 4.53 -17.24
N ALA A 36 15.84 4.82 -18.52
CA ALA A 36 16.32 6.05 -19.16
C ALA A 36 15.61 7.29 -18.60
N LEU A 37 14.27 7.25 -18.50
CA LEU A 37 13.47 8.34 -17.90
C LEU A 37 13.92 8.62 -16.46
N ARG A 38 14.15 7.58 -15.65
CA ARG A 38 14.68 7.71 -14.29
C ARG A 38 16.02 8.44 -14.25
N ARG A 39 16.97 8.05 -15.11
CA ARG A 39 18.29 8.69 -15.17
C ARG A 39 18.19 10.16 -15.58
N GLU A 40 17.35 10.47 -16.56
CA GLU A 40 17.11 11.86 -16.99
C GLU A 40 16.49 12.70 -15.86
N ALA A 41 15.50 12.15 -15.14
CA ALA A 41 14.85 12.83 -14.02
C ALA A 41 15.82 13.13 -12.87
N LEU A 42 16.66 12.16 -12.50
CA LEU A 42 17.69 12.33 -11.47
C LEU A 42 18.72 13.38 -11.89
N ALA A 43 19.19 13.33 -13.14
CA ALA A 43 20.16 14.30 -13.66
C ALA A 43 19.61 15.73 -13.64
N LEU A 44 18.33 15.90 -13.97
CA LEU A 44 17.64 17.19 -13.95
C LEU A 44 17.46 17.73 -12.53
N GLY A 45 17.02 16.88 -11.59
CA GLY A 45 16.90 17.24 -10.17
C GLY A 45 18.25 17.62 -9.55
N ASP A 46 19.30 16.86 -9.85
CA ASP A 46 20.65 17.15 -9.36
C ASP A 46 21.23 18.43 -9.97
N ALA A 47 20.95 18.70 -11.25
CA ALA A 47 21.30 19.97 -11.88
C ALA A 47 20.61 21.15 -11.18
N ALA A 48 19.32 21.03 -10.86
CA ALA A 48 18.55 22.10 -10.21
C ALA A 48 19.12 22.40 -8.82
N ARG A 49 19.36 21.34 -8.02
CA ARG A 49 19.98 21.45 -6.69
C ARG A 49 21.37 22.07 -6.74
N ARG A 50 22.20 21.73 -7.75
CA ARG A 50 23.52 22.34 -7.91
C ARG A 50 23.42 23.83 -8.24
N LEU A 51 22.58 24.20 -9.21
CA LEU A 51 22.41 25.60 -9.62
C LEU A 51 21.86 26.46 -8.49
N HIS A 52 20.89 25.95 -7.74
CA HIS A 52 20.33 26.64 -6.58
C HIS A 52 21.37 26.84 -5.48
N ARG A 53 22.14 25.79 -5.11
CA ARG A 53 23.20 25.90 -4.07
C ARG A 53 24.33 26.88 -4.41
N HIS A 54 24.54 27.18 -5.69
CA HIS A 54 25.60 28.08 -6.16
C HIS A 54 25.07 29.45 -6.59
N ASP A 55 23.81 29.79 -6.27
CA ASP A 55 23.16 31.04 -6.69
C ASP A 55 23.26 31.32 -8.20
N ALA A 56 23.35 30.25 -9.01
CA ALA A 56 23.58 30.29 -10.46
C ALA A 56 22.29 30.03 -11.27
N LEU A 57 21.13 30.02 -10.60
CA LEU A 57 19.84 29.79 -11.23
C LEU A 57 19.24 31.14 -11.68
N ASP A 58 19.63 31.60 -12.86
CA ASP A 58 18.98 32.76 -13.49
C ASP A 58 17.61 32.40 -14.10
N GLU A 59 16.83 33.41 -14.47
CA GLU A 59 15.48 33.25 -15.00
C GLU A 59 15.46 32.42 -16.29
N SER A 60 16.39 32.68 -17.21
CA SER A 60 16.49 31.93 -18.48
C SER A 60 16.80 30.45 -18.24
N THR A 61 17.59 30.15 -17.21
CA THR A 61 17.96 28.80 -16.81
C THR A 61 16.79 28.11 -16.15
N ALA A 62 16.10 28.78 -15.24
CA ALA A 62 14.87 28.28 -14.62
C ALA A 62 13.80 27.94 -15.67
N GLU A 63 13.58 28.79 -16.67
CA GLU A 63 12.65 28.54 -17.77
C GLU A 63 13.04 27.32 -18.62
N ARG A 64 14.32 27.20 -19.00
CA ARG A 64 14.82 26.02 -19.73
C ARG A 64 14.65 24.74 -18.91
N MET A 65 14.89 24.80 -17.60
CA MET A 65 14.72 23.66 -16.72
C MET A 65 13.26 23.27 -16.57
N LEU A 66 12.36 24.24 -16.38
CA LEU A 66 10.91 24.00 -16.34
C LEU A 66 10.42 23.35 -17.63
N ALA A 67 10.88 23.82 -18.80
CA ALA A 67 10.56 23.20 -20.08
C ALA A 67 11.05 21.75 -20.18
N ALA A 68 12.26 21.46 -19.68
CA ALA A 68 12.80 20.10 -19.62
C ALA A 68 12.00 19.20 -18.66
N VAL A 69 11.62 19.70 -17.48
CA VAL A 69 10.77 18.99 -16.52
C VAL A 69 9.42 18.67 -17.16
N ALA A 70 8.80 19.63 -17.84
CA ALA A 70 7.52 19.44 -18.51
C ALA A 70 7.61 18.38 -19.62
N ALA A 71 8.64 18.44 -20.47
CA ALA A 71 8.84 17.45 -21.52
C ALA A 71 9.05 16.04 -20.98
N LEU A 72 9.81 15.90 -19.89
CA LEU A 72 10.02 14.60 -19.24
C LEU A 72 8.75 14.09 -18.55
N THR A 73 8.00 14.98 -17.91
CA THR A 73 6.70 14.69 -17.31
C THR A 73 5.71 14.12 -18.34
N GLU A 74 5.62 14.73 -19.52
CA GLU A 74 4.76 14.23 -20.59
C GLU A 74 5.18 12.84 -21.09
N ARG A 75 6.47 12.57 -21.18
CA ARG A 75 6.97 11.23 -21.52
C ARG A 75 6.61 10.19 -20.47
N ILE A 76 6.71 10.51 -19.19
CA ILE A 76 6.31 9.61 -18.10
C ILE A 76 4.79 9.38 -18.12
N ARG A 77 4.00 10.43 -18.36
CA ARG A 77 2.54 10.31 -18.54
C ARG A 77 2.18 9.42 -19.73
N ALA A 78 2.87 9.58 -20.85
CA ALA A 78 2.68 8.74 -22.03
C ALA A 78 3.01 7.26 -21.75
N LEU A 79 4.08 6.98 -20.99
CA LEU A 79 4.43 5.64 -20.55
C LEU A 79 3.31 5.01 -19.68
N LEU A 80 2.84 5.75 -18.66
CA LEU A 80 1.74 5.30 -17.80
C LEU A 80 0.44 5.06 -18.59
N ALA A 81 0.13 5.94 -19.54
CA ALA A 81 -0.99 5.76 -20.44
C ALA A 81 -0.82 4.51 -21.29
N ALA A 82 0.37 4.27 -21.85
CA ALA A 82 0.66 3.08 -22.66
C ALA A 82 0.48 1.78 -21.88
N ILE A 83 0.90 1.75 -20.60
CA ILE A 83 0.67 0.61 -19.70
C ILE A 83 -0.82 0.31 -19.55
N ARG A 84 -1.65 1.33 -19.31
CA ARG A 84 -3.11 1.15 -19.15
C ARG A 84 -3.83 0.71 -20.43
N HIS A 85 -3.29 1.08 -21.58
CA HIS A 85 -3.84 0.65 -22.88
C HIS A 85 -3.33 -0.74 -23.31
N ASP A 86 -2.35 -1.29 -22.60
CA ASP A 86 -1.79 -2.60 -22.89
C ASP A 86 -2.88 -3.69 -22.81
N PRO A 87 -2.97 -4.61 -23.79
CA PRO A 87 -3.95 -5.70 -23.75
C PRO A 87 -3.83 -6.58 -22.50
N ASP A 88 -2.63 -6.87 -22.02
CA ASP A 88 -2.44 -7.72 -20.83
C ASP A 88 -2.93 -7.00 -19.57
N TYR A 89 -2.67 -5.69 -19.45
CA TYR A 89 -3.21 -4.89 -18.35
C TYR A 89 -4.75 -4.93 -18.33
N ARG A 90 -5.38 -4.62 -19.47
CA ARG A 90 -6.86 -4.62 -19.57
C ARG A 90 -7.46 -6.01 -19.33
N THR A 91 -6.77 -7.06 -19.78
CA THR A 91 -7.16 -8.46 -19.52
C THR A 91 -7.07 -8.78 -18.03
N ALA A 92 -6.02 -8.32 -17.34
CA ALA A 92 -5.90 -8.47 -15.90
C ALA A 92 -7.00 -7.73 -15.14
N VAL A 93 -7.37 -6.51 -15.55
CA VAL A 93 -8.48 -5.75 -14.94
C VAL A 93 -9.80 -6.50 -15.08
N ALA A 94 -10.09 -7.03 -16.26
CA ALA A 94 -11.29 -7.83 -16.48
C ALA A 94 -11.28 -9.13 -15.67
N ALA A 95 -10.14 -9.82 -15.61
CA ALA A 95 -9.95 -11.02 -14.80
C ALA A 95 -10.12 -10.73 -13.30
N HIS A 96 -9.60 -9.60 -12.82
CA HIS A 96 -9.75 -9.14 -11.45
C HIS A 96 -11.22 -8.94 -11.09
N ALA A 97 -11.96 -8.18 -11.90
CA ALA A 97 -13.39 -7.96 -11.71
C ALA A 97 -14.20 -9.28 -11.71
N ALA A 98 -13.79 -10.26 -12.52
CA ALA A 98 -14.43 -11.57 -12.62
C ALA A 98 -13.97 -12.60 -11.56
N GLY A 99 -12.93 -12.29 -10.77
CA GLY A 99 -12.32 -13.24 -9.84
C GLY A 99 -11.55 -14.39 -10.50
N ASP A 100 -11.10 -14.23 -11.75
CA ASP A 100 -10.34 -15.24 -12.50
C ASP A 100 -8.87 -15.28 -12.05
N GLN A 101 -8.64 -16.03 -10.96
CA GLN A 101 -7.31 -16.20 -10.37
C GLN A 101 -6.30 -16.84 -11.32
N ARG A 102 -6.74 -17.69 -12.25
CA ARG A 102 -5.83 -18.36 -13.18
C ARG A 102 -5.21 -17.35 -14.15
N THR A 103 -6.03 -16.44 -14.68
CA THR A 103 -5.54 -15.37 -15.57
C THR A 103 -4.68 -14.38 -14.81
N LEU A 104 -5.10 -13.97 -13.61
CA LEU A 104 -4.30 -13.08 -12.75
C LEU A 104 -2.93 -13.67 -12.41
N THR A 105 -2.87 -14.98 -12.11
CA THR A 105 -1.61 -15.69 -11.80
C THR A 105 -0.57 -15.55 -12.91
N ARG A 106 -1.04 -15.56 -14.16
CA ARG A 106 -0.18 -15.43 -15.33
C ARG A 106 0.24 -13.98 -15.60
N LEU A 107 -0.67 -13.03 -15.40
CA LEU A 107 -0.49 -11.65 -15.87
C LEU A 107 0.13 -10.72 -14.83
N LEU A 108 -0.17 -10.89 -13.54
CA LEU A 108 0.28 -9.95 -12.49
C LEU A 108 1.82 -9.82 -12.45
N PRO A 109 2.61 -10.92 -12.47
CA PRO A 109 4.07 -10.80 -12.48
C PRO A 109 4.64 -10.21 -13.78
N ALA A 110 3.87 -10.15 -14.86
CA ALA A 110 4.29 -9.50 -16.10
C ALA A 110 3.99 -7.99 -16.09
N ILE A 111 2.96 -7.57 -15.34
CA ILE A 111 2.51 -6.18 -15.23
C ILE A 111 3.31 -5.44 -14.15
N PHE A 112 3.31 -5.96 -12.94
CA PHE A 112 3.94 -5.33 -11.78
C PHE A 112 5.34 -5.88 -11.56
N ASP A 113 6.25 -4.98 -11.18
CA ASP A 113 7.58 -5.36 -10.74
C ASP A 113 7.57 -5.71 -9.24
N GLY A 114 8.54 -6.50 -8.80
CA GLY A 114 8.70 -6.84 -7.38
C GLY A 114 7.62 -7.75 -6.76
N LEU A 115 6.81 -8.43 -7.57
CA LEU A 115 5.86 -9.45 -7.09
C LEU A 115 6.46 -10.85 -7.10
N ASP A 116 6.65 -11.42 -5.91
CA ASP A 116 7.10 -12.81 -5.73
C ASP A 116 5.89 -13.71 -5.43
N PRO A 117 5.55 -14.69 -6.29
CA PRO A 117 4.45 -15.60 -6.03
C PRO A 117 4.77 -16.57 -4.89
N VAL A 118 3.89 -16.68 -3.90
CA VAL A 118 4.02 -17.57 -2.75
C VAL A 118 2.87 -18.59 -2.76
N ALA A 119 3.24 -19.87 -2.79
CA ALA A 119 2.31 -20.99 -2.82
C ALA A 119 2.88 -22.21 -2.06
N PRO A 120 2.21 -22.71 -1.00
CA PRO A 120 1.10 -22.06 -0.28
C PRO A 120 1.58 -20.80 0.47
N PRO A 121 0.71 -19.81 0.70
CA PRO A 121 1.05 -18.67 1.56
C PRO A 121 1.19 -19.10 3.03
N PRO A 122 1.91 -18.33 3.87
CA PRO A 122 1.86 -18.51 5.32
C PRO A 122 0.51 -18.04 5.90
N ALA A 123 0.34 -18.12 7.21
CA ALA A 123 -0.72 -17.36 7.87
C ALA A 123 -0.44 -15.86 7.71
N LEU A 124 -1.47 -15.08 7.41
CA LEU A 124 -1.36 -13.67 7.10
C LEU A 124 -2.21 -12.83 8.04
N PHE A 125 -1.73 -11.62 8.32
CA PHE A 125 -2.26 -10.76 9.36
C PHE A 125 -2.66 -9.39 8.80
N ARG A 126 -3.81 -8.87 9.22
CA ARG A 126 -4.27 -7.52 8.89
C ARG A 126 -4.75 -6.81 10.15
N ALA A 127 -4.23 -5.62 10.39
CA ALA A 127 -4.69 -4.76 11.48
C ALA A 127 -6.15 -4.34 11.26
N VAL A 128 -6.92 -4.29 12.35
CA VAL A 128 -8.22 -3.63 12.39
C VAL A 128 -8.00 -2.20 12.87
N THR A 129 -8.60 -1.24 12.18
CA THR A 129 -8.42 0.18 12.55
C THR A 129 -9.10 0.44 13.89
N TRP A 130 -8.34 0.50 14.97
CA TRP A 130 -8.89 0.73 16.31
C TRP A 130 -8.72 2.20 16.77
N ARG A 131 -7.90 2.97 16.06
CA ARG A 131 -7.71 4.42 16.25
C ARG A 131 -8.08 5.19 14.99
N HIS A 132 -8.60 6.40 15.16
CA HIS A 132 -8.84 7.35 14.08
C HIS A 132 -8.39 8.75 14.51
N ARG A 133 -7.50 9.37 13.73
CA ARG A 133 -6.90 10.69 14.03
C ARG A 133 -6.32 10.76 15.46
N GLY A 134 -5.59 9.71 15.86
CA GLY A 134 -4.95 9.61 17.18
C GLY A 134 -5.89 9.28 18.34
N ARG A 135 -7.19 9.07 18.11
CA ARG A 135 -8.17 8.74 19.15
C ARG A 135 -8.64 7.31 19.03
N VAL A 136 -8.76 6.62 20.16
CA VAL A 136 -9.34 5.28 20.24
C VAL A 136 -10.82 5.34 19.82
N ARG A 137 -11.21 4.42 18.94
CA ARG A 137 -12.60 4.26 18.49
C ARG A 137 -13.39 3.49 19.55
N PRO A 138 -14.70 3.75 19.69
CA PRO A 138 -15.57 2.94 20.54
C PRO A 138 -15.45 1.43 20.23
N ALA A 139 -15.42 0.61 21.27
CA ALA A 139 -15.32 -0.85 21.15
C ALA A 139 -16.42 -1.45 20.25
N THR A 140 -17.63 -0.91 20.34
CA THR A 140 -18.78 -1.30 19.50
C THR A 140 -18.54 -1.03 18.02
N ASP A 141 -17.86 0.08 17.68
CA ASP A 141 -17.59 0.45 16.29
C ASP A 141 -16.51 -0.43 15.68
N VAL A 142 -15.52 -0.84 16.49
CA VAL A 142 -14.49 -1.80 16.08
C VAL A 142 -15.12 -3.19 15.90
N ALA A 143 -15.96 -3.63 16.84
CA ALA A 143 -16.67 -4.91 16.72
C ALA A 143 -17.61 -4.94 15.50
N ALA A 144 -18.31 -3.84 15.22
CA ALA A 144 -19.17 -3.71 14.03
C ALA A 144 -18.35 -3.77 12.72
N GLU A 145 -17.16 -3.19 12.69
CA GLU A 145 -16.25 -3.32 11.54
C GLU A 145 -15.79 -4.76 11.33
N VAL A 146 -15.41 -5.46 12.40
CA VAL A 146 -15.01 -6.87 12.32
C VAL A 146 -16.17 -7.74 11.83
N LEU A 147 -17.37 -7.53 12.36
CA LEU A 147 -18.58 -8.24 11.93
C LEU A 147 -18.88 -7.97 10.45
N ARG A 148 -18.85 -6.70 10.03
CA ARG A 148 -19.02 -6.33 8.63
C ARG A 148 -17.97 -6.98 7.73
N THR A 149 -16.70 -6.99 8.14
CA THR A 149 -15.62 -7.67 7.40
C THR A 149 -15.89 -9.18 7.30
N ARG A 150 -16.47 -9.81 8.34
CA ARG A 150 -16.85 -11.23 8.32
C ARG A 150 -17.99 -11.51 7.34
N GLU A 151 -19.00 -10.64 7.29
CA GLU A 151 -20.20 -10.80 6.46
C GLU A 151 -19.95 -10.42 4.99
N GLU A 152 -19.23 -9.31 4.77
CA GLU A 152 -19.01 -8.72 3.46
C GLU A 152 -17.67 -9.11 2.85
N GLY A 153 -16.70 -9.58 3.63
CA GLY A 153 -15.33 -9.82 3.19
C GLY A 153 -14.45 -8.56 3.17
N LEU A 154 -13.15 -8.77 3.05
CA LEU A 154 -12.15 -7.71 2.96
C LEU A 154 -12.15 -7.10 1.55
N VAL A 155 -12.30 -5.79 1.46
CA VAL A 155 -12.25 -5.07 0.18
C VAL A 155 -10.79 -4.93 -0.25
N ALA A 156 -10.51 -5.19 -1.53
CA ALA A 156 -9.23 -4.84 -2.11
C ALA A 156 -9.06 -3.33 -2.13
N GLU A 157 -7.88 -2.87 -1.76
CA GLU A 157 -7.48 -1.48 -1.87
C GLU A 157 -6.52 -1.36 -3.05
N GLY A 158 -6.73 -0.33 -3.85
CA GLY A 158 -5.85 0.02 -4.96
C GLY A 158 -5.58 1.50 -4.87
N ASP A 159 -4.35 1.85 -4.60
CA ASP A 159 -3.88 3.22 -4.65
C ASP A 159 -2.81 3.37 -5.73
N ASP A 160 -2.70 4.62 -6.16
CA ASP A 160 -1.90 4.95 -7.31
C ASP A 160 -0.38 4.87 -7.06
N PRO A 161 0.15 5.26 -5.89
CA PRO A 161 1.58 5.20 -5.64
C PRO A 161 2.07 3.87 -5.09
N SER A 162 1.24 3.04 -4.43
CA SER A 162 1.76 1.84 -3.79
C SER A 162 2.24 0.78 -4.78
N PRO A 163 3.29 0.03 -4.41
CA PRO A 163 3.82 -1.05 -5.24
C PRO A 163 2.82 -2.21 -5.34
N GLY A 164 2.80 -2.87 -6.50
CA GLY A 164 1.98 -4.05 -6.75
C GLY A 164 0.48 -3.81 -6.95
N VAL A 165 -0.07 -2.63 -6.69
CA VAL A 165 -1.50 -2.34 -6.87
C VAL A 165 -1.71 -1.17 -7.82
N ASP A 166 -2.92 -1.05 -8.37
CA ASP A 166 -3.42 0.14 -9.09
C ASP A 166 -4.91 0.32 -8.73
N PRO A 167 -5.49 1.54 -8.85
CA PRO A 167 -6.93 1.73 -8.67
C PRO A 167 -7.85 0.72 -9.39
N GLU A 168 -7.44 0.19 -10.56
CA GLU A 168 -8.21 -0.83 -11.29
C GLU A 168 -7.83 -2.29 -10.92
N LEU A 169 -6.65 -2.46 -10.29
CA LEU A 169 -6.07 -3.73 -9.86
C LEU A 169 -5.68 -3.67 -8.38
N GLY A 170 -6.69 -3.50 -7.52
CA GLY A 170 -6.49 -3.52 -6.07
C GLY A 170 -6.18 -4.91 -5.52
N ALA A 171 -5.64 -4.95 -4.31
CA ALA A 171 -5.41 -6.18 -3.57
C ALA A 171 -5.71 -5.99 -2.09
N VAL A 172 -5.92 -7.10 -1.38
CA VAL A 172 -5.99 -7.10 0.08
C VAL A 172 -4.57 -7.24 0.61
N LEU A 173 -4.11 -6.21 1.33
CA LEU A 173 -2.77 -6.15 1.93
C LEU A 173 -2.72 -6.88 3.27
N PHE A 174 -1.63 -7.62 3.50
CA PHE A 174 -1.35 -8.37 4.71
C PHE A 174 0.13 -8.30 5.10
N ARG A 175 0.42 -8.67 6.34
CA ARG A 175 1.76 -8.96 6.86
C ARG A 175 1.90 -10.45 7.18
N ASP A 176 3.13 -10.95 7.21
CA ASP A 176 3.47 -12.32 7.63
C ASP A 176 3.52 -12.48 9.15
N THR A 177 3.48 -11.38 9.89
CA THR A 177 3.51 -11.32 11.34
C THR A 177 2.44 -10.36 11.87
N PRO A 178 1.88 -10.61 13.07
CA PRO A 178 0.97 -9.66 13.71
C PRO A 178 1.65 -8.30 13.88
N PRO A 179 1.04 -7.18 13.44
CA PRO A 179 1.59 -5.85 13.67
C PRO A 179 1.78 -5.58 15.16
N ALA A 180 2.98 -5.18 15.58
CA ALA A 180 3.31 -4.98 16.99
C ALA A 180 2.52 -3.85 17.65
N ASP A 181 2.15 -2.83 16.87
CA ASP A 181 1.48 -1.62 17.34
C ASP A 181 -0.06 -1.70 17.23
N ASP A 182 -0.60 -2.78 16.65
CA ASP A 182 -2.05 -2.96 16.51
C ASP A 182 -2.57 -4.04 17.47
N PRO A 183 -3.44 -3.68 18.42
CA PRO A 183 -3.92 -4.62 19.41
C PRO A 183 -5.08 -5.50 18.91
N VAL A 184 -5.66 -5.18 17.75
CA VAL A 184 -6.76 -5.93 17.14
C VAL A 184 -6.35 -6.35 15.74
N VAL A 185 -6.19 -7.65 15.52
CA VAL A 185 -5.61 -8.20 14.29
C VAL A 185 -6.49 -9.33 13.77
N LEU A 186 -6.71 -9.37 12.46
CA LEU A 186 -7.32 -10.50 11.77
C LEU A 186 -6.22 -11.46 11.33
N ARG A 187 -6.34 -12.75 11.65
CA ARG A 187 -5.47 -13.84 11.18
C ARG A 187 -6.19 -14.66 10.13
N LEU A 188 -5.64 -14.73 8.92
CA LEU A 188 -6.12 -15.60 7.84
C LEU A 188 -5.16 -16.77 7.70
N LEU A 189 -5.69 -17.99 7.72
CA LEU A 189 -4.89 -19.19 7.51
C LEU A 189 -4.57 -19.38 6.02
N ALA A 190 -3.46 -20.06 5.73
CA ALA A 190 -3.01 -20.38 4.37
C ALA A 190 -4.12 -20.97 3.48
N SER A 191 -4.94 -21.87 4.04
CA SER A 191 -6.03 -22.55 3.33
C SER A 191 -7.20 -21.65 2.95
N ALA A 192 -7.30 -20.46 3.54
CA ALA A 192 -8.35 -19.49 3.30
C ALA A 192 -7.98 -18.44 2.23
N LEU A 193 -6.72 -18.44 1.77
CA LEU A 193 -6.16 -17.44 0.88
C LEU A 193 -6.09 -17.93 -0.57
N PRO A 194 -6.18 -17.01 -1.56
CA PRO A 194 -5.94 -17.36 -2.96
C PRO A 194 -4.48 -17.82 -3.17
N VAL A 195 -4.30 -18.75 -4.10
CA VAL A 195 -2.99 -19.29 -4.46
C VAL A 195 -2.68 -18.94 -5.93
N PRO A 196 -1.55 -18.26 -6.22
CA PRO A 196 -0.60 -17.72 -5.25
C PRO A 196 -1.15 -16.45 -4.57
N THR A 197 -0.64 -16.19 -3.38
CA THR A 197 -0.59 -14.82 -2.82
C THR A 197 0.78 -14.24 -3.17
N TYR A 198 0.89 -12.94 -3.40
CA TYR A 198 2.16 -12.33 -3.80
C TYR A 198 2.82 -11.63 -2.64
N ARG A 199 4.14 -11.76 -2.52
CA ARG A 199 4.95 -11.00 -1.59
C ARG A 199 5.62 -9.86 -2.35
N LEU A 200 5.60 -8.67 -1.77
CA LEU A 200 6.36 -7.52 -2.28
C LEU A 200 7.82 -7.67 -1.88
N ALA A 201 8.73 -7.64 -2.86
CA ALA A 201 10.15 -7.84 -2.63
C ALA A 201 10.77 -6.78 -1.68
N ASP A 202 10.29 -5.53 -1.78
CA ASP A 202 10.86 -4.40 -1.04
C ASP A 202 10.39 -4.33 0.42
N THR A 203 9.11 -4.57 0.68
CA THR A 203 8.52 -4.43 2.02
C THR A 203 8.33 -5.76 2.74
N GLY A 204 8.23 -6.86 1.99
CA GLY A 204 7.86 -8.16 2.51
C GLY A 204 6.36 -8.33 2.77
N ASP A 205 5.54 -7.30 2.51
CA ASP A 205 4.08 -7.39 2.65
C ASP A 205 3.47 -8.32 1.61
N TYR A 206 2.27 -8.83 1.90
CA TYR A 206 1.56 -9.80 1.08
C TYR A 206 0.30 -9.19 0.45
N LEU A 207 0.05 -9.52 -0.82
CA LEU A 207 -1.06 -9.06 -1.64
C LEU A 207 -1.91 -10.24 -2.12
N ALA A 208 -3.17 -10.28 -1.71
CA ALA A 208 -4.17 -11.19 -2.25
C ALA A 208 -5.08 -10.44 -3.25
N TYR A 209 -4.95 -10.74 -4.54
CA TYR A 209 -5.75 -10.09 -5.58
C TYR A 209 -7.15 -10.69 -5.64
N SER A 210 -8.10 -9.97 -5.09
CA SER A 210 -9.52 -10.27 -5.17
C SER A 210 -10.27 -8.96 -4.91
N PRO A 211 -11.27 -8.57 -5.72
CA PRO A 211 -12.03 -7.35 -5.45
C PRO A 211 -12.62 -7.33 -4.03
N ARG A 212 -12.96 -8.53 -3.54
CA ARG A 212 -13.52 -8.77 -2.22
C ARG A 212 -13.17 -10.16 -1.74
N LEU A 213 -12.21 -10.25 -0.83
CA LEU A 213 -11.75 -11.51 -0.26
C LEU A 213 -12.71 -11.96 0.84
N ARG A 214 -13.49 -13.00 0.53
CA ARG A 214 -14.39 -13.68 1.47
C ARG A 214 -13.68 -14.91 2.06
N ALA A 215 -12.71 -14.64 2.94
CA ALA A 215 -11.93 -15.67 3.62
C ALA A 215 -12.29 -15.71 5.11
N PRO A 216 -12.44 -16.90 5.72
CA PRO A 216 -12.54 -17.01 7.17
C PRO A 216 -11.26 -16.48 7.84
N PHE A 217 -11.42 -15.86 9.01
CA PHE A 217 -10.33 -15.33 9.81
C PHE A 217 -10.62 -15.53 11.30
N ASP A 218 -9.55 -15.61 12.08
CA ASP A 218 -9.59 -15.49 13.53
C ASP A 218 -9.34 -14.04 13.94
N VAL A 219 -9.90 -13.62 15.07
CA VAL A 219 -9.61 -12.30 15.66
C VAL A 219 -8.64 -12.49 16.80
N LEU A 220 -7.48 -11.88 16.68
CA LEU A 220 -6.46 -11.82 17.71
C LEU A 220 -6.58 -10.49 18.46
N LEU A 221 -6.62 -10.56 19.78
CA LEU A 221 -6.68 -9.41 20.67
C LEU A 221 -5.49 -9.42 21.62
N ALA A 222 -4.71 -8.35 21.61
CA ALA A 222 -3.56 -8.21 22.49
C ALA A 222 -3.97 -8.28 23.97
N ALA A 223 -3.14 -8.92 24.80
CA ALA A 223 -3.30 -8.90 26.24
C ALA A 223 -2.98 -7.50 26.79
N ASP A 224 -1.90 -6.90 26.28
CA ASP A 224 -1.32 -5.64 26.75
C ASP A 224 -0.94 -4.75 25.55
N LEU A 225 -0.89 -3.42 25.74
CA LEU A 225 -0.37 -2.48 24.74
C LEU A 225 1.14 -2.28 24.89
N PRO A 226 1.89 -2.04 23.79
CA PRO A 226 3.30 -1.66 23.87
C PRO A 226 3.48 -0.37 24.69
N ALA A 227 4.51 -0.33 25.54
CA ALA A 227 4.81 0.80 26.43
C ALA A 227 5.09 2.14 25.71
N VAL A 228 5.38 2.10 24.41
CA VAL A 228 5.63 3.32 23.60
C VAL A 228 4.32 4.06 23.29
N GLU A 229 3.17 3.39 23.38
CA GLU A 229 1.87 3.99 23.10
C GLU A 229 1.28 4.81 24.27
N THR A 230 1.91 4.76 25.45
CA THR A 230 1.39 5.41 26.67
C THR A 230 1.85 6.85 26.88
N ASP A 231 2.71 7.39 26.01
CA ASP A 231 3.27 8.74 26.19
C ASP A 231 2.30 9.89 25.83
N ALA A 232 1.15 9.58 25.22
CA ALA A 232 0.14 10.57 24.85
C ALA A 232 -1.23 10.22 25.45
N THR A 233 -1.42 10.56 26.73
CA THR A 233 -2.65 10.36 27.53
C THR A 233 -2.79 8.94 28.11
N PRO A 234 -2.99 8.79 29.45
CA PRO A 234 -3.24 7.48 30.03
C PRO A 234 -4.55 6.90 29.46
N PHE A 235 -4.40 5.80 28.73
CA PHE A 235 -5.50 5.05 28.15
C PHE A 235 -5.69 3.73 28.91
N ASP A 236 -6.90 3.49 29.39
CA ASP A 236 -7.25 2.28 30.14
C ASP A 236 -7.49 1.11 29.18
N TRP A 237 -6.40 0.50 28.74
CA TRP A 237 -6.44 -0.67 27.86
C TRP A 237 -7.20 -1.86 28.46
N PRO A 238 -6.99 -2.28 29.72
CA PRO A 238 -7.72 -3.41 30.30
C PRO A 238 -9.24 -3.24 30.23
N ARG A 239 -9.74 -2.04 30.54
CA ARG A 239 -11.17 -1.72 30.41
C ARG A 239 -11.63 -1.77 28.96
N TYR A 240 -10.93 -1.10 28.05
CA TYR A 240 -11.29 -1.08 26.63
C TYR A 240 -11.29 -2.49 26.03
N ARG A 241 -10.28 -3.29 26.34
CA ARG A 241 -10.15 -4.69 25.93
C ARG A 241 -11.35 -5.52 26.40
N HIS A 242 -11.79 -5.33 27.64
CA HIS A 242 -12.98 -5.99 28.17
C HIS A 242 -14.24 -5.57 27.40
N GLU A 243 -14.44 -4.28 27.17
CA GLU A 243 -15.57 -3.74 26.38
C GLU A 243 -15.57 -4.29 24.95
N LEU A 244 -14.41 -4.37 24.29
CA LEU A 244 -14.25 -4.92 22.94
C LEU A 244 -14.50 -6.43 22.89
N THR A 245 -13.97 -7.18 23.86
CA THR A 245 -14.23 -8.62 23.98
C THR A 245 -15.72 -8.90 24.14
N ALA A 246 -16.41 -8.13 24.98
CA ALA A 246 -17.85 -8.25 25.18
C ALA A 246 -18.63 -7.91 23.91
N ALA A 247 -18.25 -6.85 23.19
CA ALA A 247 -18.88 -6.45 21.94
C ALA A 247 -18.70 -7.49 20.82
N LEU A 248 -17.49 -8.04 20.66
CA LEU A 248 -17.20 -9.12 19.70
C LEU A 248 -17.95 -10.41 20.07
N GLY A 249 -18.00 -10.76 21.36
CA GLY A 249 -18.75 -11.91 21.85
C GLY A 249 -20.26 -11.78 21.59
N ALA A 250 -20.84 -10.60 21.79
CA ALA A 250 -22.24 -10.32 21.46
C ALA A 250 -22.53 -10.43 19.95
N ALA A 251 -21.54 -10.15 19.10
CA ALA A 251 -21.59 -10.34 17.65
C ALA A 251 -21.30 -11.79 17.19
N GLY A 252 -21.07 -12.73 18.12
CA GLY A 252 -20.74 -14.13 17.79
C GLY A 252 -19.36 -14.29 17.16
N VAL A 253 -18.44 -13.36 17.41
CA VAL A 253 -17.05 -13.39 16.93
C VAL A 253 -16.14 -13.83 18.07
N PRO A 254 -15.61 -15.08 18.05
CA PRO A 254 -14.65 -15.52 19.05
C PRO A 254 -13.34 -14.75 18.91
N VAL A 255 -12.67 -14.53 20.03
CA VAL A 255 -11.37 -13.85 20.10
C VAL A 255 -10.32 -14.75 20.75
N GLU A 256 -9.14 -14.78 20.14
CA GLU A 256 -7.94 -15.40 20.71
C GLU A 256 -7.10 -14.30 21.36
N THR A 257 -6.60 -14.55 22.56
CA THR A 257 -5.74 -13.58 23.26
C THR A 257 -4.29 -13.84 22.93
N ILE A 258 -3.56 -12.81 22.50
CA ILE A 258 -2.12 -12.89 22.22
C ILE A 258 -1.34 -11.99 23.19
N ARG A 259 -0.19 -12.44 23.67
CA ARG A 259 0.80 -11.50 24.28
C ARG A 259 1.55 -10.84 23.13
N GLY A 260 1.98 -9.59 23.30
CA GLY A 260 2.56 -8.74 22.23
C GLY A 260 3.45 -9.52 21.24
N ALA A 261 3.29 -9.19 19.94
CA ALA A 261 3.75 -9.92 18.76
C ALA A 261 4.84 -11.00 18.99
N GLY A 262 4.46 -12.28 18.96
CA GLY A 262 5.44 -13.35 18.78
C GLY A 262 5.00 -14.77 19.15
N ASP A 263 4.31 -14.96 20.28
CA ASP A 263 4.08 -16.31 20.81
C ASP A 263 2.58 -16.65 20.91
N PRO A 264 2.05 -17.55 20.06
CA PRO A 264 0.81 -18.25 20.36
C PRO A 264 1.05 -19.21 21.54
N GLN A 265 0.06 -19.31 22.46
CA GLN A 265 0.04 -20.35 23.49
C GLN A 265 -0.39 -21.70 22.92
#